data_AF-A0AA90TSQ8-F1
#
_entry.id   AF-A0AA90TSQ8-F1
#
_cell.length_a   1.000
_cell.length_b   1.000
_cell.length_c   1.000
_cell.angle_alpha   90.00
_cell.angle_beta   90.00
_cell.angle_gamma   90.00
#
_symmetry.space_group_name_H-M   'P 1'
#
loop_
_entity.id
_entity.type
_entity.pdbx_description
1 polymer ?
#
loop_
_entity_poly.entity_id
_entity_poly.type
_entity_poly.pdbx_seq_one_letter_code
_entity_poly.pdbx_strand_id
1 'polypeptide(L)' 'MDWDHVNPFVQTITPQPGGIDGLNHTNNAVYVQWCEQIGWAHSHKLGLNLDDYRRLDRALAIRRGQYDYLLPTVLVSP' A
#
# COMPACT_ATOMS: atom_id res chain seq x y z
N MET A 1 1.30 17.38 -7.28
CA MET A 1 1.89 16.04 -7.48
C MET A 1 1.85 15.79 -8.96
N ASP A 2 3.00 15.56 -9.57
CA ASP A 2 3.12 15.23 -10.98
C ASP A 2 3.23 13.72 -11.08
N TRP A 3 2.10 13.05 -11.28
CA TRP A 3 2.06 11.59 -11.43
C TRP A 3 2.38 11.20 -12.88
N ASP A 4 3.08 10.08 -13.06
CA ASP A 4 3.44 9.55 -14.39
C ASP A 4 2.21 9.14 -15.23
N HIS A 5 1.06 8.87 -14.58
CA HIS A 5 -0.20 8.52 -15.21
C HIS A 5 -1.27 9.60 -14.99
N VAL A 6 -2.10 9.83 -16.01
CA VAL A 6 -3.14 10.88 -16.00
C VAL A 6 -4.27 10.65 -15.00
N ASN A 7 -4.54 9.39 -14.60
CA ASN A 7 -5.57 9.02 -13.63
C ASN A 7 -5.06 7.91 -12.69
N PRO A 8 -4.17 8.23 -11.74
CA PRO A 8 -3.64 7.25 -10.81
C PRO A 8 -4.74 6.81 -9.84
N PHE A 9 -4.75 5.52 -9.48
CA PHE A 9 -5.55 5.05 -8.35
C PHE A 9 -4.83 5.42 -7.05
N VAL A 10 -5.48 6.25 -6.23
CA VAL A 10 -4.90 6.78 -4.99
C VAL A 10 -5.78 6.45 -3.79
N GLN A 11 -5.15 6.23 -2.63
CA GLN A 11 -5.82 6.14 -1.34
C GLN A 11 -5.05 6.94 -0.31
N THR A 12 -5.77 7.66 0.54
CA THR A 12 -5.20 8.34 1.71
C THR A 12 -5.11 7.33 2.85
N ILE A 13 -3.93 7.25 3.47
CA ILE A 13 -3.65 6.35 4.58
C ILE A 13 -3.14 7.16 5.76
N THR A 14 -3.65 6.86 6.95
CA THR A 14 -3.20 7.45 8.21
C THR A 14 -2.48 6.37 9.04
N PRO A 15 -1.25 6.63 9.52
CA PRO A 15 -0.55 5.72 10.42
C PRO A 15 -1.40 5.34 11.62
N GLN A 16 -1.40 4.05 11.97
CA GLN A 16 -2.12 3.52 13.12
C GLN A 16 -1.13 3.13 14.22
N PRO A 17 -1.53 3.14 15.51
CA PRO A 17 -0.62 2.83 16.61
C PRO A 17 0.12 1.49 16.45
N GLY A 18 -0.53 0.46 15.90
CA GLY A 18 0.08 -0.84 15.66
C GLY A 18 1.18 -0.85 14.58
N GLY A 19 1.30 0.22 13.78
CA GLY A 19 2.35 0.39 12.78
C GLY A 19 3.54 1.24 13.25
N ILE A 20 3.51 1.76 14.47
CA ILE A 20 4.59 2.58 15.04
C ILE A 20 5.60 1.69 15.73
N ASP A 21 6.89 1.84 15.42
CA ASP A 21 7.96 1.10 16.07
C ASP A 21 8.58 1.84 17.27
N GLY A 22 9.60 1.23 17.88
CA GLY A 22 10.27 1.75 19.06
C GLY A 22 11.01 3.09 18.87
N LEU A 23 11.08 3.61 17.64
CA LEU A 23 11.64 4.92 17.32
C LEU A 23 10.56 5.99 17.12
N ASN A 24 9.30 5.71 17.51
CA ASN A 24 8.14 6.60 17.47
C ASN A 24 7.77 7.09 16.06
N HIS A 25 8.02 6.29 15.03
CA HIS A 25 7.52 6.52 13.69
C HIS A 25 7.01 5.23 13.06
N THR A 26 6.29 5.35 11.94
CA THR A 26 5.80 4.19 11.19
C THR A 26 6.96 3.30 10.77
N ASN A 27 6.91 2.02 11.13
CA ASN A 27 7.91 1.04 10.73
C ASN A 27 7.99 0.93 9.20
N ASN A 28 9.20 0.77 8.66
CA ASN A 28 9.39 0.68 7.21
C ASN A 28 8.57 -0.44 6.53
N ALA A 29 8.38 -1.59 7.19
CA ALA A 29 7.62 -2.71 6.66
C ALA A 29 6.13 -2.39 6.49
N VAL A 30 5.59 -1.46 7.27
CA VAL A 30 4.20 -1.02 7.17
C VAL A 30 3.95 -0.27 5.85
N TYR A 31 4.92 0.51 5.35
CA TYR A 31 4.79 1.14 4.04
C TYR A 31 4.72 0.11 2.92
N VAL A 32 5.50 -0.98 3.02
CA VAL A 32 5.45 -2.08 2.04
C VAL A 32 4.06 -2.75 2.06
N GLN A 33 3.49 -2.96 3.25
CA GLN A 33 2.14 -3.48 3.40
C GLN A 33 1.08 -2.54 2.79
N TRP A 34 1.22 -1.22 2.97
CA TRP A 34 0.32 -0.25 2.33
C TRP A 34 0.40 -0.29 0.81
N CYS A 35 1.61 -0.43 0.23
CA CYS A 35 1.78 -0.60 -1.21
C CYS A 35 1.09 -1.88 -1.72
N GLU A 36 1.19 -2.98 -0.98
CA GLU A 36 0.45 -4.21 -1.30
C GLU A 36 -1.07 -4.00 -1.23
N GLN A 37 -1.57 -3.37 -0.16
CA GLN A 37 -3.00 -3.09 0.03
C GLN A 37 -3.57 -2.20 -1.08
N ILE A 38 -2.85 -1.16 -1.51
CA ILE A 38 -3.25 -0.31 -2.64
C ILE A 38 -3.30 -1.13 -3.93
N GLY A 39 -2.35 -2.04 -4.16
CA GLY A 39 -2.37 -2.95 -5.30
C GLY A 39 -3.63 -3.81 -5.34
N TRP A 40 -4.00 -4.42 -4.21
CA TRP A 40 -5.23 -5.20 -4.08
C TRP A 40 -6.48 -4.34 -4.26
N ALA A 41 -6.53 -3.16 -3.65
CA ALA A 41 -7.69 -2.28 -3.75
C ALA A 41 -7.88 -1.74 -5.16
N HIS A 42 -6.80 -1.48 -5.91
CA HIS A 42 -6.87 -1.11 -7.31
C HIS A 42 -7.38 -2.28 -8.16
N SER A 43 -6.87 -3.50 -7.94
CA SER A 43 -7.37 -4.71 -8.60
C SER A 43 -8.89 -4.88 -8.37
N HIS A 44 -9.34 -4.70 -7.13
CA HIS A 44 -10.76 -4.74 -6.79
C HIS A 44 -11.55 -3.64 -7.52
N LYS A 45 -11.04 -2.41 -7.59
CA LYS A 45 -11.68 -1.30 -8.32
C LYS A 45 -11.84 -1.60 -9.81
N LEU A 46 -10.92 -2.37 -10.39
CA LEU A 46 -10.98 -2.84 -11.78
C LEU A 46 -11.87 -4.07 -12.00
N GLY A 47 -12.46 -4.62 -10.92
CA GLY A 47 -13.36 -5.77 -10.99
C GLY A 47 -12.67 -7.14 -10.86
N LEU A 48 -11.44 -7.19 -10.34
CA LEU A 48 -10.73 -8.43 -10.04
C LEU A 48 -10.46 -8.52 -8.54
N ASN A 49 -11.33 -9.25 -7.83
CA ASN A 49 -11.18 -9.51 -6.41
C ASN A 49 -10.51 -10.88 -6.15
N LEU A 50 -10.29 -11.23 -4.88
CA LEU A 50 -9.63 -12.48 -4.50
C LEU A 50 -10.40 -13.74 -4.96
N ASP A 51 -11.73 -13.68 -4.98
CA ASP A 51 -12.55 -14.80 -5.46
C ASP A 51 -12.44 -14.98 -6.98
N ASP A 52 -12.24 -13.89 -7.73
CA ASP A 52 -11.90 -13.95 -9.15
C ASP A 52 -10.54 -14.59 -9.39
N TYR A 53 -9.51 -14.20 -8.62
CA TYR A 53 -8.19 -14.83 -8.70
C TYR A 53 -8.24 -16.33 -8.42
N ARG A 54 -9.00 -16.74 -7.39
CA ARG A 54 -9.23 -18.15 -7.06
C ARG A 54 -9.95 -18.88 -8.19
N ARG A 55 -11.05 -18.31 -8.72
CA ARG A 55 -11.82 -18.89 -9.83
C ARG A 55 -11.00 -19.07 -11.09
N LEU A 56 -10.09 -18.13 -11.37
CA LEU A 56 -9.21 -18.15 -12.53
C LEU A 56 -7.96 -19.03 -12.34
N ASP A 57 -7.72 -19.52 -11.12
CA ASP A 57 -6.48 -20.20 -10.72
C ASP A 57 -5.23 -19.34 -11.05
N ARG A 58 -5.27 -18.07 -10.67
CA ARG A 58 -4.20 -17.09 -10.90
C ARG A 58 -3.87 -16.34 -9.62
N ALA A 59 -2.63 -15.87 -9.53
CA ALA A 59 -2.17 -15.00 -8.46
C ALA A 59 -1.20 -13.94 -9.02
N LEU A 60 -1.09 -12.82 -8.30
CA LEU A 60 -0.06 -11.82 -8.54
C LEU A 60 1.11 -12.05 -7.57
N ALA A 61 2.33 -12.06 -8.09
CA ALA A 61 3.55 -12.14 -7.29
C ALA A 61 4.46 -10.96 -7.63
N ILE A 62 4.76 -10.13 -6.63
CA ILE A 62 5.72 -9.03 -6.78
C ILE A 62 7.12 -9.63 -6.83
N ARG A 63 7.80 -9.51 -7.98
CA ARG A 63 9.17 -10.03 -8.15
C ARG A 63 10.25 -9.08 -7.62
N ARG A 64 9.98 -7.78 -7.61
CA ARG A 64 10.89 -6.73 -7.12
C ARG A 64 10.08 -5.50 -6.73
N GLY A 65 10.32 -4.99 -5.53
CA GLY A 65 9.88 -3.66 -5.09
C GLY A 65 11.11 -2.87 -4.64
N GLN A 66 11.17 -1.59 -4.98
CA GLN A 66 12.23 -0.68 -4.55
C GLN A 66 11.58 0.54 -3.92
N TYR A 67 12.03 0.90 -2.72
CA TYR A 67 11.43 1.95 -1.91
C TYR A 67 12.54 2.85 -1.36
N ASP A 68 12.42 4.14 -1.64
CA ASP A 68 13.27 5.17 -1.05
C ASP A 68 12.47 5.88 0.04
N TYR A 69 12.93 5.76 1.29
CA TYR A 69 12.27 6.36 2.45
C TYR A 69 12.84 7.77 2.69
N LEU A 70 12.07 8.79 2.33
CA LEU A 70 12.54 10.18 2.37
C LEU A 70 12.27 10.86 3.73
N LEU A 71 11.08 10.64 4.30
CA LEU A 71 10.65 11.21 5.58
C LEU A 71 9.77 10.22 6.35
N PRO A 72 9.83 10.21 7.69
CA PRO A 72 8.95 9.37 8.49
C PRO A 72 7.54 9.95 8.58
N THR A 73 6.55 9.06 8.64
CA THR A 73 5.19 9.39 9.10
C THR A 73 5.06 9.07 10.59
N VAL A 74 4.25 9.85 11.28
CA VAL A 74 3.96 9.71 12.72
C VAL A 74 2.46 9.67 12.92
N LEU A 75 2.01 9.25 14.10
CA LEU A 75 0.60 9.37 14.46
C LEU A 75 0.17 10.83 14.37
N VAL A 76 -1.00 11.06 13.79
CA VAL A 76 -1.64 12.37 13.85
C VAL A 76 -2.06 12.57 15.30
N SER A 77 -1.44 13.55 15.98
CA SER A 77 -1.92 13.97 17.29
C SER A 77 -3.33 14.54 17.14
N PRO A 78 -4.27 14.22 18.06
CA PRO A 78 -5.59 14.82 18.08
C PRO A 78 -5.54 16.34 18.25
#